data_AF-A0A1F0PMB6-F1
#
_entry.id   AF-A0A1F0PMB6-F1
#
_cell.length_a   1.000
_cell.length_b   1.000
_cell.length_c   1.000
_cell.angle_alpha   90.00
_cell.angle_beta   90.00
_cell.angle_gamma   90.00
#
_symmetry.space_group_name_H-M   'P 1'
#
loop_
_entity.id
_entity.type
_entity.pdbx_description
1 polymer ?
#
loop_
_entity_poly.entity_id
_entity_poly.type
_entity_poly.pdbx_seq_one_letter_code
_entity_poly.pdbx_strand_id
1 'polypeptide(L)'
;MKTKQFFANAASKALALAATVMMMSMAFSACSSDNDDPKPDPEPELKANTVTFDGVEKPVLSAEYRNEGGGNYYLYLNLNADGSEYIILAVNQSLHITGTPVKLTQKQNYSWSWEVSYVTSEGKYPFYASGKLTETELPVFTTGTLTVSGSPIGTINIKLVNGRVKGEDGKEHTFTASYSGTMKEFQS
;
A
#
# COMPACT_ATOMS: atom_id res chain seq x y z
N MET A 1 62.38 -10.01 -18.08
CA MET A 1 62.24 -9.19 -19.30
C MET A 1 61.21 -9.84 -20.20
N LYS A 2 60.26 -9.04 -20.73
CA LYS A 2 59.19 -9.34 -21.71
C LYS A 2 57.77 -9.63 -21.18
N THR A 3 57.03 -8.53 -21.17
CA THR A 3 55.59 -8.26 -21.20
C THR A 3 54.85 -8.91 -22.39
N LYS A 4 53.52 -9.13 -22.24
CA LYS A 4 52.37 -8.76 -23.14
C LYS A 4 51.18 -9.71 -22.81
N GLN A 5 50.14 -9.31 -22.08
CA GLN A 5 48.97 -8.44 -22.37
C GLN A 5 47.85 -9.03 -23.26
N PHE A 6 46.61 -8.74 -22.82
CA PHE A 6 45.27 -8.86 -23.45
C PHE A 6 44.67 -10.28 -23.47
N PHE A 7 43.44 -10.52 -22.99
CA PHE A 7 42.18 -9.84 -23.35
C PHE A 7 41.26 -9.56 -22.15
N ALA A 8 40.77 -8.32 -22.08
CA ALA A 8 39.57 -7.95 -21.34
C ALA A 8 38.34 -8.49 -22.08
N ASN A 9 37.33 -8.98 -21.35
CA ASN A 9 36.04 -9.28 -21.95
C ASN A 9 34.90 -8.57 -21.20
N ALA A 10 34.35 -7.59 -21.93
CA ALA A 10 32.98 -7.11 -21.99
C ALA A 10 32.14 -6.99 -20.70
N ALA A 11 31.86 -5.73 -20.37
CA ALA A 11 30.76 -5.29 -19.51
C ALA A 11 29.40 -5.83 -20.01
N SER A 12 28.62 -6.42 -19.10
CA SER A 12 27.23 -6.77 -19.36
C SER A 12 26.28 -5.82 -18.61
N LYS A 13 25.76 -4.88 -19.40
CA LYS A 13 24.41 -4.30 -19.38
C LYS A 13 23.95 -3.61 -18.08
N ALA A 14 24.06 -2.29 -18.08
CA ALA A 14 23.22 -1.41 -17.29
C ALA A 14 21.76 -1.51 -17.79
N LEU A 15 20.84 -1.87 -16.90
CA LEU A 15 19.41 -1.65 -17.08
C LEU A 15 19.13 -0.17 -16.80
N ALA A 16 18.99 0.64 -17.84
CA ALA A 16 18.46 1.98 -17.73
C ALA A 16 16.93 1.88 -17.63
N LEU A 17 16.37 2.07 -16.42
CA LEU A 17 14.95 2.41 -16.29
C LEU A 17 14.78 3.85 -16.78
N ALA A 18 14.30 4.02 -18.00
CA ALA A 18 13.80 5.30 -18.48
C ALA A 18 12.42 5.56 -17.85
N ALA A 19 12.39 6.32 -16.76
CA ALA A 19 11.16 6.91 -16.25
C ALA A 19 10.83 8.14 -17.11
N THR A 20 10.12 7.94 -18.21
CA THR A 20 9.44 9.04 -18.91
C THR A 20 8.26 9.49 -18.05
N VAL A 21 8.49 10.48 -17.19
CA VAL A 21 7.41 11.27 -16.61
C VAL A 21 6.86 12.13 -17.75
N MET A 22 5.73 11.72 -18.35
CA MET A 22 4.95 12.63 -19.18
C MET A 22 4.37 13.70 -18.24
N MET A 23 5.06 14.84 -18.10
CA MET A 23 4.42 16.05 -17.59
C MET A 23 3.46 16.54 -18.68
N MET A 24 2.21 16.07 -18.62
CA MET A 24 1.12 16.76 -19.31
C MET A 24 0.83 18.03 -18.52
N SER A 25 1.49 19.12 -18.91
CA SER A 25 1.12 20.48 -18.53
C SER A 25 -0.26 20.79 -19.12
N MET A 26 -1.30 20.60 -18.29
CA MET A 26 -2.62 21.15 -18.55
C MET A 26 -2.56 22.65 -18.24
N ALA A 27 -2.27 23.46 -19.24
CA ALA A 27 -2.52 24.89 -19.16
C ALA A 27 -4.04 25.10 -19.23
N PHE A 28 -4.70 25.17 -18.06
CA PHE A 28 -6.07 25.66 -17.99
C PHE A 28 -6.04 27.18 -18.13
N SER A 29 -6.30 27.66 -19.34
CA SER A 29 -6.69 29.04 -19.57
C SER A 29 -8.12 29.21 -19.06
N ALA A 30 -8.29 29.56 -17.78
CA ALA A 30 -9.57 29.92 -17.22
C ALA A 30 -9.74 31.44 -17.29
N CYS A 31 -10.38 31.89 -18.38
CA CYS A 31 -11.13 33.13 -18.33
C CYS A 31 -12.50 32.82 -17.72
N SER A 32 -12.86 33.62 -16.72
CA SER A 32 -14.22 33.98 -16.31
C SER A 32 -14.84 33.25 -15.10
N SER A 33 -15.05 34.12 -14.10
CA SER A 33 -16.15 34.18 -13.14
C SER A 33 -16.14 33.24 -11.95
N ASP A 34 -16.00 33.86 -10.78
CA ASP A 34 -16.29 33.39 -9.43
C ASP A 34 -17.27 32.21 -9.38
N ASN A 35 -16.75 31.07 -8.93
CA ASN A 35 -17.51 30.06 -8.20
C ASN A 35 -16.52 29.37 -7.24
N ASP A 36 -16.77 29.49 -5.94
CA ASP A 36 -16.08 28.84 -4.83
C ASP A 36 -16.33 27.32 -4.82
N ASP A 37 -16.08 26.63 -5.93
CA ASP A 37 -16.08 25.17 -5.95
C ASP A 37 -14.76 24.66 -5.34
N PRO A 38 -14.79 23.73 -4.36
CA PRO A 38 -13.59 23.10 -3.85
C PRO A 38 -12.86 22.42 -5.00
N LYS A 39 -11.69 22.96 -5.33
CA LYS A 39 -10.78 22.35 -6.30
C LYS A 39 -10.52 20.91 -5.85
N PRO A 40 -10.66 19.90 -6.73
CA PRO A 40 -10.35 18.52 -6.36
C PRO A 40 -8.91 18.49 -5.86
N ASP A 41 -8.71 17.92 -4.67
CA ASP A 41 -7.38 17.72 -4.11
C ASP A 41 -6.53 16.97 -5.15
N PRO A 42 -5.30 17.43 -5.43
CA PRO A 42 -4.41 16.74 -6.37
C PRO A 42 -4.26 15.28 -5.93
N GLU A 43 -4.43 14.35 -6.88
CA GLU A 43 -4.28 12.92 -6.61
C GLU A 43 -2.87 12.68 -6.05
N PRO A 44 -2.72 12.09 -4.85
CA PRO A 44 -1.42 11.97 -4.22
C PRO A 44 -0.47 11.14 -5.09
N GLU A 45 0.69 11.71 -5.42
CA GLU A 45 1.74 10.98 -6.13
C GLU A 45 2.20 9.80 -5.26
N LEU A 46 1.86 8.58 -5.68
CA LEU A 46 2.23 7.36 -4.98
C LEU A 46 3.68 7.03 -5.28
N LYS A 47 4.52 7.15 -4.26
CA LYS A 47 5.86 6.56 -4.30
C LYS A 47 5.76 5.04 -4.20
N ALA A 48 6.68 4.36 -4.85
CA ALA A 48 6.75 2.90 -4.82
C ALA A 48 7.31 2.43 -3.47
N ASN A 49 6.72 1.38 -2.90
CA ASN A 49 7.22 0.69 -1.70
C ASN A 49 7.30 1.60 -0.46
N THR A 50 6.28 2.44 -0.26
CA THR A 50 6.16 3.33 0.90
C THR A 50 4.77 3.23 1.52
N VAL A 51 4.72 3.59 2.81
CA VAL A 51 3.50 3.85 3.56
C VAL A 51 3.54 5.29 4.05
N THR A 52 2.44 6.00 3.92
CA THR A 52 2.28 7.36 4.42
C THR A 52 1.09 7.39 5.38
N PHE A 53 1.36 7.76 6.63
CA PHE A 53 0.34 7.93 7.67
C PHE A 53 0.45 9.37 8.21
N ASP A 54 -0.64 10.12 8.14
CA ASP A 54 -0.69 11.55 8.55
C ASP A 54 0.44 12.40 7.95
N GLY A 55 0.72 12.18 6.66
CA GLY A 55 1.78 12.88 5.93
C GLY A 55 3.21 12.42 6.27
N VAL A 56 3.38 11.52 7.24
CA VAL A 56 4.67 10.90 7.56
C VAL A 56 4.89 9.69 6.68
N GLU A 57 5.82 9.82 5.74
CA GLU A 57 6.21 8.74 4.81
C GLU A 57 7.29 7.85 5.41
N LYS A 58 7.13 6.53 5.24
CA LYS A 58 8.10 5.50 5.64
C LYS A 58 8.30 4.49 4.50
N PRO A 59 9.53 4.02 4.26
CA PRO A 59 9.76 2.93 3.32
C PRO A 59 9.26 1.60 3.90
N VAL A 60 8.79 0.71 3.04
CA VAL A 60 8.58 -0.69 3.38
C VAL A 60 9.94 -1.39 3.30
N LEU A 61 10.45 -1.88 4.44
CA LEU A 61 11.77 -2.50 4.52
C LEU A 61 11.73 -3.99 4.22
N SER A 62 10.64 -4.65 4.61
CA SER A 62 10.35 -6.04 4.26
C SER A 62 8.85 -6.27 4.27
N ALA A 63 8.43 -7.37 3.65
CA ALA A 63 7.04 -7.76 3.64
C ALA A 63 6.90 -9.26 3.86
N GLU A 64 5.85 -9.62 4.59
CA GLU A 64 5.59 -11.00 5.02
C GLU A 64 4.12 -11.36 4.76
N TYR A 65 3.84 -12.65 4.68
CA TYR A 65 2.48 -13.16 4.62
C TYR A 65 2.29 -14.31 5.61
N ARG A 66 1.08 -14.44 6.14
CA ARG A 66 0.62 -15.62 6.88
C ARG A 66 -0.60 -16.20 6.17
N ASN A 67 -0.52 -17.47 5.81
CA ASN A 67 -1.61 -18.19 5.16
C ASN A 67 -2.54 -18.79 6.23
N GLU A 68 -3.80 -18.37 6.22
CA GLU A 68 -4.84 -18.81 7.18
C GLU A 68 -5.72 -19.94 6.60
N GLY A 69 -5.37 -20.45 5.41
CA GLY A 69 -6.16 -21.43 4.69
C GLY A 69 -7.38 -20.82 4.00
N GLY A 70 -8.04 -21.58 3.12
CA GLY A 70 -9.25 -21.11 2.41
C GLY A 70 -9.01 -19.89 1.49
N GLY A 71 -7.76 -19.61 1.12
CA GLY A 71 -7.37 -18.42 0.38
C GLY A 71 -7.28 -17.15 1.23
N ASN A 72 -7.35 -17.25 2.55
CA ASN A 72 -7.22 -16.15 3.49
C ASN A 72 -5.75 -15.88 3.80
N TYR A 73 -5.35 -14.61 3.78
CA TYR A 73 -4.00 -14.19 4.10
C TYR A 73 -4.02 -12.98 5.01
N TYR A 74 -3.11 -12.96 5.98
CA TYR A 74 -2.59 -11.71 6.53
C TYR A 74 -1.33 -11.33 5.78
N LEU A 75 -1.22 -10.05 5.44
CA LEU A 75 -0.06 -9.45 4.80
C LEU A 75 0.52 -8.40 5.74
N TYR A 76 1.83 -8.40 5.89
CA TYR A 76 2.56 -7.50 6.78
C TYR A 76 3.53 -6.66 5.94
N LEU A 77 3.49 -5.34 6.13
CA LEU A 77 4.48 -4.41 5.57
C LEU A 77 5.28 -3.81 6.72
N ASN A 78 6.52 -4.27 6.90
CA ASN A 78 7.38 -3.82 8.01
C ASN A 78 8.03 -2.48 7.65
N LEU A 79 7.91 -1.52 8.57
CA LEU A 79 8.33 -0.12 8.38
C LEU A 79 9.63 0.22 9.13
N ASN A 80 10.11 -0.69 9.97
CA ASN A 80 11.37 -0.54 10.71
C ASN A 80 12.18 -1.84 10.72
N ALA A 81 13.46 -1.72 11.08
CA ALA A 81 14.44 -2.79 10.89
C ALA A 81 14.21 -4.00 11.81
N ASP A 82 13.60 -3.79 12.98
CA ASP A 82 13.31 -4.85 13.95
C ASP A 82 11.92 -5.47 13.77
N GLY A 83 11.10 -4.96 12.84
CA GLY A 83 9.76 -5.45 12.57
C GLY A 83 8.71 -5.10 13.65
N SER A 84 9.03 -4.21 14.60
CA SER A 84 8.06 -3.79 15.64
C SER A 84 7.00 -2.81 15.14
N GLU A 85 7.22 -2.18 13.99
CA GLU A 85 6.30 -1.22 13.39
C GLU A 85 5.90 -1.69 11.99
N TYR A 86 4.61 -1.93 11.76
CA TYR A 86 4.13 -2.55 10.53
C TYR A 86 2.66 -2.27 10.21
N ILE A 87 2.29 -2.47 8.96
CA ILE A 87 0.89 -2.48 8.49
C ILE A 87 0.41 -3.91 8.40
N ILE A 88 -0.82 -4.17 8.84
CA ILE A 88 -1.52 -5.45 8.64
C ILE A 88 -2.61 -5.25 7.60
N LEU A 89 -2.67 -6.16 6.62
CA LEU A 89 -3.82 -6.29 5.73
C LEU A 89 -4.36 -7.72 5.80
N ALA A 90 -5.63 -7.89 6.17
CA ALA A 90 -6.33 -9.16 5.97
C ALA A 90 -6.99 -9.15 4.59
N VAL A 91 -6.74 -10.16 3.77
CA VAL A 91 -7.30 -10.28 2.42
C VAL A 91 -7.66 -11.73 2.11
N ASN A 92 -8.55 -11.94 1.15
CA ASN A 92 -8.84 -13.25 0.60
C ASN A 92 -8.49 -13.25 -0.89
N GLN A 93 -7.93 -14.35 -1.37
CA GLN A 93 -7.42 -14.49 -2.72
C GLN A 93 -8.51 -14.27 -3.79
N SER A 94 -9.70 -14.82 -3.58
CA SER A 94 -10.80 -14.72 -4.54
C SER A 94 -11.60 -13.43 -4.43
N LEU A 95 -11.57 -12.77 -3.26
CA LEU A 95 -12.39 -11.58 -2.98
C LEU A 95 -11.61 -10.27 -3.15
N HIS A 96 -10.35 -10.25 -2.73
CA HIS A 96 -9.57 -9.03 -2.56
C HIS A 96 -8.29 -8.99 -3.41
N ILE A 97 -7.69 -10.16 -3.72
CA ILE A 97 -6.49 -10.26 -4.56
C ILE A 97 -6.88 -10.48 -6.03
N THR A 98 -7.68 -9.55 -6.57
CA THR A 98 -8.27 -9.66 -7.92
C THR A 98 -7.75 -8.62 -8.90
N GLY A 99 -6.96 -7.65 -8.40
CA GLY A 99 -6.57 -6.45 -9.14
C GLY A 99 -7.70 -5.42 -9.29
N THR A 100 -8.90 -5.70 -8.76
CA THR A 100 -10.02 -4.77 -8.77
C THR A 100 -10.05 -3.94 -7.49
N PRO A 101 -10.34 -2.64 -7.57
CA PRO A 101 -10.64 -1.77 -6.43
C PRO A 101 -11.68 -2.34 -5.44
N VAL A 102 -11.27 -2.53 -4.20
CA VAL A 102 -12.13 -2.78 -3.03
C VAL A 102 -12.41 -1.45 -2.33
N LYS A 103 -13.67 -1.07 -2.19
CA LYS A 103 -14.08 0.13 -1.44
C LYS A 103 -13.95 -0.13 0.06
N LEU A 104 -13.08 0.63 0.72
CA LEU A 104 -12.85 0.51 2.16
C LEU A 104 -13.94 1.21 2.99
N THR A 105 -14.92 1.85 2.34
CA THR A 105 -16.06 2.51 2.97
C THR A 105 -17.25 1.58 3.20
N GLN A 106 -17.15 0.32 2.77
CA GLN A 106 -18.26 -0.62 2.75
C GLN A 106 -17.96 -1.87 3.56
N LYS A 107 -18.92 -2.23 4.42
CA LYS A 107 -18.96 -3.56 5.02
C LYS A 107 -19.37 -4.60 3.97
N GLN A 108 -18.90 -5.82 4.15
CA GLN A 108 -19.07 -6.96 3.27
C GLN A 108 -19.56 -8.16 4.07
N ASN A 109 -20.49 -8.92 3.48
CA ASN A 109 -21.06 -10.11 4.10
C ASN A 109 -20.29 -11.37 3.70
N TYR A 110 -19.02 -11.43 4.10
CA TYR A 110 -18.15 -12.59 3.93
C TYR A 110 -17.62 -13.06 5.28
N SER A 111 -17.33 -14.35 5.40
CA SER A 111 -16.68 -14.90 6.60
C SER A 111 -15.28 -14.32 6.82
N TRP A 112 -14.56 -14.05 5.72
CA TRP A 112 -13.28 -13.33 5.69
C TRP A 112 -13.42 -12.05 4.85
N SER A 113 -13.35 -10.90 5.51
CA SER A 113 -13.42 -9.60 4.84
C SER A 113 -12.03 -8.95 4.77
N TRP A 114 -11.96 -7.74 4.24
CA TRP A 114 -10.73 -6.94 4.33
C TRP A 114 -10.56 -6.37 5.74
N GLU A 115 -9.31 -6.29 6.18
CA GLU A 115 -8.91 -5.52 7.37
C GLU A 115 -7.68 -4.70 7.01
N VAL A 116 -7.55 -3.52 7.61
CA VAL A 116 -6.34 -2.68 7.51
C VAL A 116 -6.08 -2.08 8.88
N SER A 117 -4.85 -2.24 9.37
CA SER A 117 -4.41 -1.60 10.61
C SER A 117 -2.94 -1.22 10.55
N TYR A 118 -2.56 -0.27 11.40
CA TYR A 118 -1.19 0.15 11.61
C TYR A 118 -0.79 -0.16 13.04
N VAL A 119 0.31 -0.89 13.22
CA VAL A 119 0.94 -1.16 14.52
C VAL A 119 2.18 -0.27 14.66
N THR A 120 2.21 0.57 15.70
CA THR A 120 3.40 1.37 16.03
C THR A 120 4.47 0.50 16.69
N SER A 121 5.71 0.98 16.76
CA SER A 121 6.80 0.29 17.48
C SER A 121 6.53 0.05 18.98
N GLU A 122 5.54 0.75 19.55
CA GLU A 122 5.07 0.55 20.93
C GLU A 122 3.96 -0.51 21.04
N GLY A 123 3.58 -1.16 19.93
CA GLY A 123 2.48 -2.13 19.87
C GLY A 123 1.07 -1.50 19.92
N LYS A 124 0.95 -0.20 19.65
CA LYS A 124 -0.34 0.50 19.63
C LYS A 124 -0.95 0.46 18.23
N TYR A 125 -2.27 0.53 18.18
CA TYR A 125 -3.06 0.63 16.95
C TYR A 125 -3.64 2.03 16.84
N PRO A 126 -3.06 2.96 16.06
CA PRO A 126 -3.69 4.27 15.84
C PRO A 126 -5.06 4.12 15.17
N PHE A 127 -5.23 3.08 14.36
CA PHE A 127 -6.52 2.64 13.84
C PHE A 127 -6.50 1.12 13.59
N TYR A 128 -7.69 0.52 13.63
CA TYR A 128 -7.96 -0.82 13.12
C TYR A 128 -9.33 -0.81 12.44
N ALA A 129 -9.33 -0.91 11.11
CA ALA A 129 -10.55 -0.92 10.32
C ALA A 129 -10.84 -2.30 9.72
N SER A 130 -12.12 -2.65 9.64
CA SER A 130 -12.58 -3.91 9.10
C SER A 130 -13.79 -3.72 8.20
N GLY A 131 -13.78 -4.42 7.08
CA GLY A 131 -14.91 -4.53 6.17
C GLY A 131 -15.90 -5.61 6.58
N LYS A 132 -15.73 -6.32 7.70
CA LYS A 132 -16.61 -7.45 8.02
C LYS A 132 -17.93 -6.97 8.61
N LEU A 133 -19.05 -7.38 8.00
CA LEU A 133 -20.39 -6.93 8.41
C LEU A 133 -20.73 -7.26 9.87
N THR A 134 -20.21 -8.36 10.41
CA THR A 134 -20.45 -8.79 11.79
C THR A 134 -19.59 -8.07 12.83
N GLU A 135 -18.55 -7.34 12.40
CA GLU A 135 -17.69 -6.55 13.29
C GLU A 135 -18.20 -5.11 13.32
N THR A 136 -19.23 -4.87 14.11
CA THR A 136 -19.95 -3.58 14.19
C THR A 136 -19.15 -2.48 14.86
N GLU A 137 -18.28 -2.85 15.81
CA GLU A 137 -17.50 -1.90 16.60
C GLU A 137 -16.26 -1.39 15.84
N LEU A 138 -15.75 -2.16 14.88
CA LEU A 138 -14.60 -1.75 14.08
C LEU A 138 -15.05 -0.77 12.98
N PRO A 139 -14.38 0.39 12.84
CA PRO A 139 -14.71 1.36 11.81
C PRO A 139 -14.45 0.80 10.40
N VAL A 140 -15.09 1.44 9.43
CA VAL A 140 -14.65 1.44 8.03
C VAL A 140 -13.89 2.74 7.76
N PHE A 141 -13.23 2.82 6.61
CA PHE A 141 -12.68 4.10 6.17
C PHE A 141 -13.81 5.06 5.76
N THR A 142 -13.64 6.36 5.97
CA THR A 142 -14.53 7.41 5.45
C THR A 142 -14.32 7.58 3.94
N THR A 143 -13.08 7.46 3.48
CA THR A 143 -12.72 7.37 2.06
C THR A 143 -11.61 6.35 1.87
N GLY A 144 -11.53 5.77 0.67
CA GLY A 144 -10.35 5.02 0.27
C GLY A 144 -10.67 3.73 -0.45
N THR A 145 -9.66 3.28 -1.19
CA THR A 145 -9.73 2.09 -2.03
C THR A 145 -8.47 1.27 -1.82
N LEU A 146 -8.64 -0.04 -1.64
CA LEU A 146 -7.57 -1.02 -1.64
C LEU A 146 -7.59 -1.79 -2.96
N THR A 147 -6.45 -1.90 -3.64
CA THR A 147 -6.27 -2.77 -4.80
C THR A 147 -5.11 -3.70 -4.52
N VAL A 148 -5.37 -4.99 -4.60
CA VAL A 148 -4.34 -6.03 -4.43
C VAL A 148 -4.36 -6.94 -5.66
N SER A 149 -3.20 -7.21 -6.25
CA SER A 149 -3.05 -8.11 -7.40
C SER A 149 -1.82 -8.99 -7.27
N GLY A 150 -1.74 -10.04 -8.09
CA GLY A 150 -0.63 -11.00 -8.07
C GLY A 150 -0.88 -12.10 -7.05
N SER A 151 0.17 -12.47 -6.30
CA SER A 151 0.12 -13.60 -5.36
C SER A 151 1.00 -13.38 -4.13
N PRO A 152 0.51 -13.64 -2.90
CA PRO A 152 1.33 -13.56 -1.69
C PRO A 152 2.56 -14.46 -1.70
N ILE A 153 2.47 -15.63 -2.37
CA ILE A 153 3.58 -16.59 -2.52
C ILE A 153 4.50 -16.29 -3.71
N GLY A 154 4.22 -15.23 -4.47
CA GLY A 154 4.99 -14.80 -5.63
C GLY A 154 5.19 -13.29 -5.58
N THR A 155 5.02 -12.63 -6.72
CA THR A 155 4.97 -11.17 -6.76
C THR A 155 3.55 -10.69 -6.45
N ILE A 156 3.43 -9.80 -5.47
CA ILE A 156 2.19 -9.13 -5.11
C ILE A 156 2.32 -7.63 -5.35
N ASN A 157 1.20 -6.98 -5.67
CA ASN A 157 1.08 -5.53 -5.71
C ASN A 157 -0.03 -5.11 -4.77
N ILE A 158 0.22 -4.11 -3.94
CA ILE A 158 -0.72 -3.54 -2.98
C ILE A 158 -0.73 -2.03 -3.20
N LYS A 159 -1.92 -1.47 -3.35
CA LYS A 159 -2.13 -0.02 -3.47
C LYS A 159 -3.36 0.35 -2.65
N LEU A 160 -3.16 1.19 -1.64
CA LEU A 160 -4.23 1.84 -0.88
C LEU A 160 -4.12 3.34 -1.09
N VAL A 161 -5.18 3.94 -1.62
CA VAL A 161 -5.23 5.38 -1.96
C VAL A 161 -6.38 6.08 -1.29
N ASN A 162 -6.16 7.38 -1.01
CA ASN A 162 -7.16 8.28 -0.44
C ASN A 162 -7.80 7.69 0.83
N GLY A 163 -7.03 6.97 1.63
CA GLY A 163 -7.49 6.40 2.89
C GLY A 163 -7.71 7.50 3.91
N ARG A 164 -8.94 7.63 4.40
CA ARG A 164 -9.28 8.41 5.59
C ARG A 164 -10.03 7.52 6.56
N VAL A 165 -9.64 7.52 7.83
CA VAL A 165 -10.21 6.61 8.84
C VAL A 165 -10.23 7.30 10.19
N LYS A 166 -11.28 7.05 10.98
CA LYS A 166 -11.33 7.51 12.36
C LYS A 166 -10.42 6.62 13.21
N GLY A 167 -9.45 7.22 13.88
CA GLY A 167 -8.54 6.53 14.79
C GLY A 167 -9.14 6.29 16.17
N GLU A 168 -8.38 5.55 16.98
CA GLU A 168 -8.68 5.28 18.39
C GLU A 168 -8.69 6.56 19.24
N ASP A 169 -7.98 7.61 18.79
CA ASP A 169 -7.97 8.93 19.45
C ASP A 169 -9.21 9.78 19.12
N GLY A 170 -10.12 9.25 18.31
CA GLY A 170 -11.35 9.92 17.87
C GLY A 170 -11.17 10.91 16.71
N LYS A 171 -9.96 11.11 16.20
CA LYS A 171 -9.67 12.01 15.07
C LYS A 171 -9.67 11.24 13.74
N GLU A 172 -9.77 11.98 12.64
CA GLU A 172 -9.55 11.42 11.31
C GLU A 172 -8.05 11.40 11.01
N HIS A 173 -7.57 10.27 10.50
CA HIS A 173 -6.21 10.06 10.02
C HIS A 173 -6.21 9.80 8.52
N THR A 174 -5.11 10.18 7.87
CA THR A 174 -4.87 9.89 6.46
C THR A 174 -3.92 8.71 6.31
N PHE A 175 -4.21 7.83 5.35
CA PHE A 175 -3.43 6.63 5.10
C PHE A 175 -3.29 6.34 3.61
N THR A 176 -2.08 6.04 3.19
CA THR A 176 -1.75 5.61 1.83
C THR A 176 -0.65 4.56 1.89
N ALA A 177 -0.75 3.52 1.08
CA ALA A 177 0.24 2.46 1.03
C ALA A 177 0.47 1.99 -0.40
N SER A 178 1.72 1.69 -0.73
CA SER A 178 2.14 1.18 -2.03
C SER A 178 3.23 0.14 -1.80
N TYR A 179 3.04 -1.07 -2.33
CA TYR A 179 4.03 -2.14 -2.29
C TYR A 179 3.97 -2.97 -3.56
N SER A 180 5.13 -3.31 -4.11
CA SER A 180 5.29 -4.25 -5.20
C SER A 180 6.56 -5.07 -4.97
N GLY A 181 6.41 -6.38 -4.84
CA GLY A 181 7.53 -7.26 -4.57
C GLY A 181 7.10 -8.65 -4.12
N THR A 182 8.08 -9.42 -3.64
CA THR A 182 7.87 -10.74 -3.06
C THR A 182 7.68 -10.63 -1.54
N MET A 183 6.96 -11.57 -0.94
CA MET A 183 6.79 -11.64 0.51
C MET A 183 7.42 -12.92 1.07
N LYS A 184 7.92 -12.87 2.31
CA LYS A 184 8.36 -14.06 3.04
C LYS A 184 7.20 -14.65 3.84
N GLU A 185 7.18 -15.95 4.04
CA GLU A 185 6.22 -16.55 4.97
C GLU A 185 6.58 -16.16 6.41
N PHE A 186 5.58 -15.66 7.15
CA PHE A 186 5.70 -15.32 8.56
C PHE A 186 5.91 -16.61 9.36
N GLN A 187 7.00 -16.67 10.13
CA GLN A 187 7.30 -17.82 10.99
C GLN A 187 6.96 -17.45 12.43
N SER A 188 6.01 -18.20 13.02
CA SER A 188 5.59 -18.10 14.42
C SER A 188 6.57 -18.76 15.39
#